data_AF-A0AA49FJN8-F1
#
_entry.id   AF-A0AA49FJN8-F1
#
_cell.length_a   1.000
_cell.length_b   1.000
_cell.length_c   1.000
_cell.angle_alpha   90.00
_cell.angle_beta   90.00
_cell.angle_gamma   90.00
#
_symmetry.space_group_name_H-M   'P 1'
#
loop_
_entity.id
_entity.type
_entity.pdbx_description
1 polymer ?
#
loop_
_entity_poly.entity_id
_entity_poly.type
_entity_poly.pdbx_seq_one_letter_code
_entity_poly.pdbx_strand_id
1 'polypeptide(L)'
;MPTAFPPDQTRPSAERMQEEASLWFARMRGGRVTDDLRARFDRWLAADAAHRREYEILEQIWDQSGRLVPKTRGKPDLGRARLLRGAASLAGTVVLCVWLGMAWLGDRISTDAGERQHIRLADGSELDIAPRTRLRVRFDGTRRRLELEEGRIVVSVAADPRRPFEVHAGGGVIRDIGTRFEVQADRTRAKVVVAEGIVEIGIPARGDGLFRRLKAGEAAELDGAGVSRTRPADPAASLAWTKGQLVFDAAPLAEVISALNRHRKIPIEIGDPALVHVRISGVFLIDDEAAALRAIEQVAPVSFAPAGGRPASVVMNPLRPQR
;
A
#
# COMPACT_ATOMS: atom_id res chain seq x y z
N MET A 1 23.31 33.54 -8.14
CA MET A 1 22.99 33.42 -6.70
C MET A 1 21.91 32.38 -6.54
N PRO A 2 22.15 31.24 -5.86
CA PRO A 2 21.08 30.32 -5.51
C PRO A 2 20.57 30.63 -4.09
N THR A 3 19.26 30.80 -4.03
CA THR A 3 18.39 31.07 -2.89
C THR A 3 18.55 30.01 -1.80
N ALA A 4 18.95 30.45 -0.62
CA ALA A 4 18.80 29.67 0.61
C ALA A 4 17.30 29.60 0.95
N PHE A 5 16.75 28.39 1.02
CA PHE A 5 15.47 28.18 1.68
C PHE A 5 15.65 28.54 3.17
N PRO A 6 14.82 29.42 3.75
CA PRO A 6 14.82 29.59 5.19
C PRO A 6 14.42 28.26 5.84
N PRO A 7 15.08 27.83 6.92
CA PRO A 7 14.69 26.61 7.62
C PRO A 7 13.27 26.77 8.12
N ASP A 8 12.40 25.82 7.79
CA ASP A 8 11.08 25.70 8.37
C ASP A 8 11.24 25.47 9.87
N GLN A 9 10.95 26.51 10.66
CA GLN A 9 11.21 26.54 12.11
C GLN A 9 10.16 25.73 12.90
N THR A 10 9.20 25.09 12.23
CA THR A 10 8.04 24.46 12.86
C THR A 10 8.25 23.01 13.31
N ARG A 11 9.34 22.34 12.88
CA ARG A 11 9.67 20.98 13.33
C ARG A 11 10.40 21.00 14.68
N PRO A 12 10.13 20.05 15.60
CA PRO A 12 10.91 19.90 16.83
C PRO A 12 12.41 19.85 16.49
N SER A 13 13.25 20.52 17.27
CA SER A 13 14.70 20.59 17.03
C SER A 13 15.32 19.18 16.92
N ALA A 14 14.84 18.23 17.72
CA ALA A 14 15.30 16.84 17.72
C ALA A 14 15.08 16.11 16.39
N GLU A 15 13.91 16.25 15.75
CA GLU A 15 13.61 15.60 14.46
C GLU A 15 14.48 16.15 13.33
N ARG A 16 14.76 17.47 13.34
CA ARG A 16 15.68 18.10 12.38
C ARG A 16 17.11 17.61 12.57
N MET A 17 17.58 17.49 13.81
CA MET A 17 18.92 17.00 14.14
C MET A 17 19.11 15.53 13.73
N GLN A 18 18.09 14.69 13.90
CA GLN A 18 18.11 13.28 13.49
C GLN A 18 18.13 13.10 11.96
N GLU A 19 17.39 13.93 11.23
CA GLU A 19 17.38 13.96 9.76
C GLU A 19 18.75 14.41 9.20
N GLU A 20 19.33 15.47 9.77
CA GLU A 20 20.67 15.95 9.41
C GLU A 20 21.76 14.91 9.70
N ALA A 21 21.69 14.23 10.85
CA ALA A 21 22.62 13.17 11.21
C ALA A 21 22.56 11.98 10.24
N SER A 22 21.35 11.58 9.82
CA SER A 22 21.14 10.51 8.84
C SER A 22 21.73 10.85 7.47
N LEU A 23 21.57 12.10 7.01
CA LEU A 23 22.15 12.59 5.75
C LEU A 23 23.68 12.66 5.82
N TRP A 24 24.25 13.08 6.94
CA TRP A 24 25.70 13.08 7.14
C TRP A 24 26.27 11.66 7.22
N PHE A 25 25.61 10.76 7.93
CA PHE A 25 25.99 9.35 8.03
C PHE A 25 26.04 8.66 6.65
N ALA A 26 25.02 8.89 5.82
CA ALA A 26 24.99 8.37 4.44
C ALA A 26 26.10 8.96 3.55
N ARG A 27 26.40 10.27 3.67
CA ARG A 27 27.46 10.95 2.89
C ARG A 27 28.88 10.55 3.31
N MET A 28 29.11 10.34 4.60
CA MET A 28 30.43 9.96 5.12
C MET A 28 30.79 8.50 4.83
N ARG A 29 29.79 7.64 4.56
CA ARG A 29 30.00 6.24 4.15
C ARG A 29 29.75 5.96 2.66
N GLY A 30 29.14 6.90 1.93
CA GLY A 30 28.93 6.79 0.48
C GLY A 30 30.17 7.22 -0.32
N GLY A 31 30.87 6.28 -0.93
CA GLY A 31 31.94 6.56 -1.91
C GLY A 31 33.14 7.34 -1.37
N ARG A 32 33.87 8.01 -2.27
CA ARG A 32 35.14 8.71 -1.96
C ARG A 32 34.87 10.01 -1.20
N VAL A 33 35.11 10.00 0.11
CA VAL A 33 35.06 11.20 0.95
C VAL A 33 36.22 12.14 0.60
N THR A 34 35.90 13.33 0.10
CA THR A 34 36.87 14.40 -0.21
C THR A 34 37.23 15.21 1.04
N ASP A 35 38.37 15.90 1.03
CA ASP A 35 38.80 16.73 2.16
C ASP A 35 37.82 17.87 2.49
N ASP A 36 37.20 18.47 1.47
CA ASP A 36 36.12 19.47 1.65
C ASP A 36 34.89 18.89 2.37
N LEU A 37 34.53 17.64 2.05
CA LEU A 37 33.37 16.99 2.65
C LEU A 37 33.65 16.68 4.13
N ARG A 38 34.86 16.22 4.44
CA ARG A 38 35.31 15.98 5.81
C ARG A 38 35.36 17.27 6.63
N ALA A 39 35.90 18.36 6.09
CA ALA A 39 35.91 19.65 6.77
C ALA A 39 34.50 20.24 7.02
N ARG A 40 33.53 19.96 6.15
CA ARG A 40 32.11 20.35 6.37
C ARG A 40 31.43 19.47 7.42
N PHE A 41 31.74 18.18 7.43
CA PHE A 41 31.26 17.25 8.45
C PHE A 41 31.80 17.62 9.85
N ASP A 42 33.09 17.90 9.98
CA ASP A 42 33.71 18.26 11.25
C ASP A 42 33.11 19.56 11.81
N ARG A 43 32.82 20.54 10.93
CA ARG A 43 32.12 21.78 11.32
C ARG A 43 30.70 21.51 11.82
N TRP A 44 29.96 20.61 11.16
CA TRP A 44 28.61 20.25 11.59
C TRP A 44 28.61 19.51 12.93
N LEU A 45 29.55 18.60 13.15
CA LEU A 45 29.73 17.86 14.40
C LEU A 45 30.18 18.76 15.58
N ALA A 46 30.90 19.85 15.28
CA ALA A 46 31.34 20.83 16.26
C ALA A 46 30.29 21.90 16.58
N ALA A 47 29.24 22.03 15.76
CA ALA A 47 28.23 23.09 15.90
C ALA A 47 27.29 22.86 17.09
N ASP A 48 26.98 21.60 17.46
CA ASP A 48 26.10 21.26 18.57
C ASP A 48 26.46 19.88 19.18
N ALA A 49 26.40 19.77 20.51
CA ALA A 49 26.57 18.50 21.21
C ALA A 49 25.45 17.49 20.87
N ALA A 50 24.26 17.96 20.49
CA ALA A 50 23.16 17.12 20.03
C ALA A 50 23.46 16.45 18.68
N HIS A 51 24.12 17.14 17.74
CA HIS A 51 24.53 16.54 16.45
C HIS A 51 25.49 15.38 16.65
N ARG A 52 26.42 15.54 17.61
CA ARG A 52 27.34 14.47 18.00
C ARG A 52 26.59 13.26 18.56
N ARG A 53 25.63 13.48 19.46
CA ARG A 53 24.83 12.39 20.04
C ARG A 53 24.03 11.64 18.99
N GLU A 54 23.33 12.34 18.09
CA GLU A 54 22.52 11.71 17.04
C GLU A 54 23.39 10.93 16.04
N TYR A 55 24.56 11.46 15.68
CA TYR A 55 25.51 10.77 14.83
C TYR A 55 26.10 9.52 15.52
N GLU A 56 26.43 9.60 16.82
CA GLU A 56 26.91 8.47 17.63
C GLU A 56 25.84 7.37 17.78
N ILE A 57 24.56 7.72 17.92
CA ILE A 57 23.45 6.75 17.94
C ILE A 57 23.37 5.99 16.61
N LEU A 58 23.47 6.69 15.48
CA LEU A 58 23.49 6.05 14.16
C LEU A 58 24.72 5.16 13.96
N GLU A 59 25.90 5.57 14.46
CA GLU A 59 27.09 4.73 14.49
C GLU A 59 26.91 3.49 15.37
N GLN A 60 26.28 3.60 16.54
CA GLN A 60 26.00 2.45 17.42
C GLN A 60 25.01 1.46 16.81
N ILE A 61 23.91 1.92 16.21
CA ILE A 61 22.94 1.08 15.51
C ILE A 61 23.64 0.34 14.37
N TRP A 62 24.50 1.05 13.63
CA TRP A 62 25.27 0.47 12.55
C TRP A 62 26.32 -0.53 13.04
N ASP A 63 27.09 -0.24 14.09
CA ASP A 63 28.08 -1.16 14.66
C ASP A 63 27.42 -2.41 15.26
N GLN A 64 26.20 -2.29 15.79
CA GLN A 64 25.39 -3.44 16.21
C GLN A 64 24.91 -4.27 15.02
N SER A 65 24.53 -3.65 13.90
CA SER A 65 24.22 -4.34 12.64
C SER A 65 25.45 -5.00 12.00
N GLY A 66 26.65 -4.50 12.32
CA GLY A 66 27.95 -5.07 11.97
C GLY A 66 28.26 -6.42 12.62
N ARG A 67 27.41 -6.93 13.54
CA ARG A 67 27.51 -8.30 14.08
C ARG A 67 26.97 -9.39 13.15
N LEU A 68 26.41 -9.04 11.99
CA LEU A 68 26.12 -9.96 10.89
C LEU A 68 27.09 -9.84 9.69
N VAL A 69 28.25 -9.22 9.91
CA VAL A 69 29.36 -9.19 8.94
C VAL A 69 30.59 -9.83 9.59
N PRO A 70 31.25 -10.82 8.97
CA PRO A 70 32.44 -11.42 9.56
C PRO A 70 33.52 -10.37 9.76
N LYS A 71 34.03 -10.26 10.99
CA LYS A 71 35.26 -9.51 11.29
C LYS A 71 36.41 -10.08 10.48
N THR A 72 36.94 -9.33 9.53
CA THR A 72 38.31 -9.52 9.04
C THR A 72 39.18 -8.40 9.59
N ARG A 73 39.81 -8.69 10.73
CA ARG A 73 41.05 -8.02 11.14
C ARG A 73 42.21 -8.92 10.75
N GLY A 74 43.24 -8.29 10.19
CA GLY A 74 44.52 -8.92 9.86
C GLY A 74 44.79 -8.81 8.36
N LYS A 75 45.71 -7.92 7.99
CA LYS A 75 46.51 -8.12 6.77
C LYS A 75 47.34 -9.39 7.01
N PRO A 76 47.19 -10.47 6.23
CA PRO A 76 48.21 -11.50 6.19
C PRO A 76 49.24 -11.09 5.13
N ASP A 77 50.48 -11.25 5.51
CA ASP A 77 51.66 -11.08 4.67
C ASP A 77 51.53 -11.86 3.35
N LEU A 78 51.99 -11.26 2.26
CA LEU A 78 52.01 -11.85 0.93
C LEU A 78 53.09 -12.93 0.87
N GLY A 79 52.74 -14.14 1.30
CA GLY A 79 53.65 -15.27 1.29
C GLY A 79 52.95 -16.60 1.07
N ARG A 80 52.92 -17.03 -0.20
CA ARG A 80 52.74 -18.44 -0.65
C ARG A 80 51.33 -19.05 -0.50
N ALA A 81 50.59 -19.10 -1.59
CA ALA A 81 50.11 -20.37 -2.19
C ALA A 81 49.27 -20.09 -3.44
N ARG A 82 49.87 -20.32 -4.60
CA ARG A 82 49.17 -20.54 -5.87
C ARG A 82 48.44 -21.87 -5.75
N LEU A 83 47.11 -21.89 -5.76
CA LEU A 83 46.24 -22.97 -6.25
C LEU A 83 44.80 -22.64 -5.78
N LEU A 84 43.80 -22.91 -6.63
CA LEU A 84 42.37 -22.58 -6.50
C LEU A 84 41.91 -21.26 -7.16
N ARG A 85 42.31 -21.05 -8.42
CA ARG A 85 41.52 -20.26 -9.39
C ARG A 85 40.58 -21.22 -10.10
N GLY A 86 39.32 -21.31 -9.66
CA GLY A 86 38.32 -22.15 -10.34
C GLY A 86 36.91 -22.13 -9.76
N ALA A 87 36.72 -21.81 -8.47
CA ALA A 87 35.40 -21.88 -7.82
C ALA A 87 34.80 -20.53 -7.36
N ALA A 88 35.54 -19.42 -7.46
CA ALA A 88 35.14 -18.13 -6.88
C ALA A 88 34.22 -17.27 -7.78
N SER A 89 34.11 -17.56 -9.07
CA SER A 89 33.27 -16.78 -10.01
C SER A 89 31.77 -17.14 -9.91
N LEU A 90 31.43 -18.36 -9.49
CA LEU A 90 30.02 -18.78 -9.40
C LEU A 90 29.33 -18.19 -8.15
N ALA A 91 30.00 -18.16 -7.00
CA ALA A 91 29.43 -17.68 -5.74
C ALA A 91 29.18 -16.16 -5.74
N GLY A 92 30.10 -15.36 -6.30
CA GLY A 92 29.93 -13.91 -6.44
C GLY A 92 28.78 -13.52 -7.38
N THR A 93 28.58 -14.30 -8.44
CA THR A 93 27.47 -14.10 -9.38
C THR A 93 26.14 -14.48 -8.74
N VAL A 94 26.07 -15.58 -7.96
CA VAL A 94 24.84 -15.97 -7.26
C VAL A 94 24.46 -14.93 -6.20
N VAL A 95 25.41 -14.42 -5.40
CA VAL A 95 25.12 -13.37 -4.40
C VAL A 95 24.69 -12.06 -5.08
N LEU A 96 25.34 -11.66 -6.17
CA LEU A 96 24.94 -10.49 -6.94
C LEU A 96 23.58 -10.68 -7.62
N CYS A 97 23.27 -11.86 -8.15
CA CYS A 97 21.97 -12.21 -8.73
C CYS A 97 20.86 -12.34 -7.69
N VAL A 98 21.17 -12.80 -6.47
CA VAL A 98 20.23 -12.85 -5.34
C VAL A 98 19.98 -11.44 -4.82
N TRP A 99 21.01 -10.60 -4.74
CA TRP A 99 20.89 -9.21 -4.30
C TRP A 99 20.15 -8.34 -5.33
N LEU A 100 20.50 -8.46 -6.63
CA LEU A 100 19.75 -7.86 -7.73
C LEU A 100 18.33 -8.44 -7.80
N GLY A 101 18.17 -9.76 -7.62
CA GLY A 101 16.86 -10.43 -7.61
C GLY A 101 15.96 -9.93 -6.49
N MET A 102 16.49 -9.74 -5.28
CA MET A 102 15.78 -9.16 -4.14
C MET A 102 15.44 -7.68 -4.35
N ALA A 103 16.32 -6.90 -4.98
CA ALA A 103 16.00 -5.51 -5.37
C ALA A 103 14.86 -5.41 -6.40
N TRP A 104 14.67 -6.47 -7.22
CA TRP A 104 13.55 -6.59 -8.16
C TRP A 104 12.26 -7.16 -7.55
N LEU A 105 12.29 -7.63 -6.29
CA LEU A 105 11.14 -8.32 -5.71
C LEU A 105 9.98 -7.38 -5.33
N GLY A 106 10.24 -6.08 -5.13
CA GLY A 106 9.25 -5.09 -4.69
C GLY A 106 8.63 -5.43 -3.33
N ASP A 107 8.16 -4.43 -2.59
CA ASP A 107 7.48 -4.70 -1.33
C ASP A 107 6.10 -5.30 -1.64
N ARG A 108 5.92 -6.58 -1.33
CA ARG A 108 4.64 -7.27 -1.44
C ARG A 108 3.83 -7.02 -0.18
N ILE A 109 2.61 -6.53 -0.36
CA ILE A 109 1.66 -6.29 0.72
C ILE A 109 0.45 -7.20 0.49
N SER A 110 0.05 -7.90 1.54
CA SER A 110 -1.11 -8.78 1.56
C SER A 110 -1.88 -8.54 2.85
N THR A 111 -3.22 -8.47 2.75
CA THR A 111 -4.11 -8.40 3.92
C THR A 111 -5.00 -9.63 4.00
N ASP A 112 -5.20 -10.11 5.22
CA ASP A 112 -6.08 -11.24 5.53
C ASP A 112 -7.56 -10.83 5.56
N ALA A 113 -8.43 -11.82 5.80
CA ALA A 113 -9.86 -11.58 6.03
C ALA A 113 -10.09 -10.70 7.28
N GLY A 114 -10.88 -9.64 7.11
CA GLY A 114 -11.15 -8.66 8.16
C GLY A 114 -9.95 -7.79 8.56
N GLU A 115 -8.83 -7.87 7.84
CA GLU A 115 -7.67 -7.01 8.09
C GLU A 115 -7.70 -5.78 7.17
N ARG A 116 -7.85 -4.60 7.75
CA ARG A 116 -7.68 -3.31 7.05
C ARG A 116 -6.35 -2.72 7.47
N GLN A 117 -5.56 -2.25 6.51
CA GLN A 117 -4.29 -1.57 6.78
C GLN A 117 -4.29 -0.16 6.20
N HIS A 118 -3.58 0.75 6.88
CA HIS A 118 -3.26 2.08 6.36
C HIS A 118 -1.75 2.23 6.37
N ILE A 119 -1.16 2.56 5.23
CA ILE A 119 0.30 2.69 5.09
C ILE A 119 0.67 3.99 4.37
N ARG A 120 1.80 4.57 4.78
CA ARG A 120 2.44 5.67 4.07
C ARG A 120 3.62 5.13 3.27
N LEU A 121 3.62 5.37 1.96
CA LEU A 121 4.66 4.95 1.03
C LEU A 121 5.87 5.89 1.10
N ALA A 122 7.01 5.42 0.57
CA ALA A 122 8.27 6.16 0.58
C ALA A 122 8.24 7.48 -0.21
N ASP A 123 7.31 7.65 -1.15
CA ASP A 123 7.11 8.90 -1.89
C ASP A 123 6.19 9.89 -1.15
N GLY A 124 5.68 9.51 0.02
CA GLY A 124 4.73 10.28 0.82
C GLY A 124 3.26 10.00 0.50
N SER A 125 2.94 9.20 -0.52
CA SER A 125 1.57 8.79 -0.83
C SER A 125 1.01 7.89 0.28
N GLU A 126 -0.31 7.91 0.46
CA GLU A 126 -1.00 7.10 1.45
C GLU A 126 -1.88 6.03 0.78
N LEU A 127 -1.92 4.85 1.37
CA LEU A 127 -2.77 3.74 0.95
C LEU A 127 -3.64 3.26 2.10
N ASP A 128 -4.95 3.32 1.90
CA ASP A 128 -5.88 2.48 2.65
C ASP A 128 -6.04 1.16 1.87
N ILE A 129 -5.86 0.03 2.55
CA ILE A 129 -5.85 -1.30 1.97
C ILE A 129 -6.97 -2.11 2.61
N ALA A 130 -7.94 -2.53 1.79
CA ALA A 130 -9.07 -3.33 2.25
C ALA A 130 -8.62 -4.77 2.57
N PRO A 131 -9.40 -5.53 3.34
CA PRO A 131 -9.18 -6.96 3.53
C PRO A 131 -9.15 -7.75 2.22
N ARG A 132 -8.39 -8.86 2.21
CA ARG A 132 -8.20 -9.73 1.04
C ARG A 132 -7.68 -8.96 -0.17
N THR A 133 -6.61 -8.20 0.05
CA THR A 133 -5.92 -7.43 -0.98
C THR A 133 -4.49 -7.93 -1.14
N ARG A 134 -4.05 -8.05 -2.39
CA ARG A 134 -2.66 -8.39 -2.75
C ARG A 134 -2.13 -7.35 -3.71
N LEU A 135 -1.08 -6.64 -3.30
CA LEU A 135 -0.43 -5.65 -4.14
C LEU A 135 1.09 -5.69 -3.99
N ARG A 136 1.79 -5.11 -4.97
CA ARG A 136 3.23 -4.92 -4.94
C ARG A 136 3.58 -3.47 -5.22
N VAL A 137 4.47 -2.91 -4.41
CA VAL A 137 5.02 -1.58 -4.61
C VAL A 137 6.32 -1.69 -5.39
N ARG A 138 6.44 -0.92 -6.47
CA ARG A 138 7.62 -0.86 -7.35
C ARG A 138 7.94 0.58 -7.67
N PHE A 139 8.77 1.18 -6.82
CA PHE A 139 9.25 2.54 -7.04
C PHE A 139 10.69 2.49 -7.55
N ASP A 140 10.95 3.25 -8.61
CA ASP A 140 12.29 3.43 -9.18
C ASP A 140 12.60 4.93 -9.38
N GLY A 141 13.76 5.23 -9.96
CA GLY A 141 14.20 6.61 -10.20
C GLY A 141 13.31 7.39 -11.19
N THR A 142 12.46 6.70 -11.94
CA THR A 142 11.65 7.26 -13.03
C THR A 142 10.13 7.05 -12.85
N ARG A 143 9.70 6.05 -12.08
CA ARG A 143 8.29 5.65 -11.97
C ARG A 143 7.92 5.28 -10.54
N ARG A 144 6.68 5.59 -10.18
CA ARG A 144 6.03 5.15 -8.93
C ARG A 144 4.91 4.19 -9.30
N ARG A 145 5.14 2.88 -9.21
CA ARG A 145 4.17 1.87 -9.65
C ARG A 145 3.62 1.06 -8.48
N LEU A 146 2.32 0.86 -8.49
CA LEU A 146 1.64 -0.21 -7.74
C LEU A 146 1.13 -1.27 -8.72
N GLU A 147 1.32 -2.53 -8.39
CA GLU A 147 0.71 -3.67 -9.09
C GLU A 147 -0.35 -4.26 -8.17
N LEU A 148 -1.63 -4.04 -8.46
CA LEU A 148 -2.76 -4.58 -7.70
C LEU A 148 -3.23 -5.87 -8.37
N GLU A 149 -2.92 -7.01 -7.76
CA GLU A 149 -3.27 -8.33 -8.29
C GLU A 149 -4.74 -8.68 -8.00
N GLU A 150 -5.20 -8.33 -6.80
CA GLU A 150 -6.60 -8.45 -6.39
C GLU A 150 -6.88 -7.60 -5.15
N GLY A 151 -8.14 -7.27 -4.94
CA GLY A 151 -8.62 -6.60 -3.73
C GLY A 151 -9.03 -5.16 -4.00
N ARG A 152 -8.88 -4.31 -3.00
CA ARG A 152 -9.36 -2.94 -3.06
C ARG A 152 -8.45 -2.02 -2.26
N ILE A 153 -8.11 -0.88 -2.86
CA ILE A 153 -7.27 0.15 -2.25
C ILE A 153 -7.86 1.52 -2.50
N VAL A 154 -7.64 2.44 -1.56
CA VAL A 154 -7.77 3.88 -1.79
C VAL A 154 -6.38 4.47 -1.75
N VAL A 155 -6.06 5.25 -2.78
CA VAL A 155 -4.76 5.90 -2.94
C VAL A 155 -4.94 7.40 -2.78
N SER A 156 -4.15 8.02 -1.92
CA SER A 156 -3.98 9.47 -1.85
C SER A 156 -2.55 9.80 -2.30
N VAL A 157 -2.39 10.28 -3.53
CA VAL A 157 -1.08 10.39 -4.18
C VAL A 157 -0.39 11.69 -3.78
N ALA A 158 0.86 11.57 -3.32
CA ALA A 158 1.72 12.73 -3.08
C ALA A 158 2.14 13.38 -4.40
N ALA A 159 2.16 14.71 -4.43
CA ALA A 159 2.53 15.47 -5.60
C ALA A 159 4.02 15.27 -5.96
N ASP A 160 4.27 14.71 -7.14
CA ASP A 160 5.61 14.63 -7.75
C ASP A 160 5.46 14.70 -9.28
N PRO A 161 5.60 15.90 -9.88
CA PRO A 161 5.47 16.09 -11.32
C PRO A 161 6.55 15.37 -12.15
N ARG A 162 7.65 14.93 -11.52
CA ARG A 162 8.79 14.33 -12.22
C ARG A 162 8.62 12.83 -12.41
N ARG A 163 7.86 12.17 -11.53
CA ARG A 163 7.62 10.72 -11.58
C ARG A 163 6.13 10.45 -11.55
N PRO A 164 5.51 9.96 -12.65
CA PRO A 164 4.09 9.62 -12.63
C PRO A 164 3.82 8.48 -11.63
N PHE A 165 2.65 8.52 -11.01
CA PHE A 165 2.14 7.44 -10.18
C PHE A 165 1.20 6.58 -11.03
N GLU A 166 1.49 5.28 -11.10
CA GLU A 166 0.75 4.32 -11.92
C GLU A 166 0.27 3.15 -11.07
N VAL A 167 -1.02 2.82 -11.15
CA VAL A 167 -1.58 1.58 -10.62
C VAL A 167 -1.88 0.65 -11.79
N HIS A 168 -1.31 -0.54 -11.76
CA HIS A 168 -1.51 -1.60 -12.76
C HIS A 168 -2.49 -2.60 -12.16
N ALA A 169 -3.66 -2.75 -12.79
CA ALA A 169 -4.75 -3.59 -12.30
C ALA A 169 -5.63 -4.04 -13.48
N GLY A 170 -6.24 -5.22 -13.40
CA GLY A 170 -7.20 -5.72 -14.40
C GLY A 170 -6.70 -5.72 -15.86
N GLY A 171 -5.37 -5.79 -16.07
CA GLY A 171 -4.75 -5.72 -17.40
C GLY A 171 -4.57 -4.30 -17.98
N GLY A 172 -4.96 -3.26 -17.24
CA GLY A 172 -4.80 -1.86 -17.61
C GLY A 172 -3.87 -1.07 -16.69
N VAL A 173 -3.70 0.20 -17.03
CA VAL A 173 -2.91 1.18 -16.28
C VAL A 173 -3.80 2.36 -15.92
N ILE A 174 -3.80 2.67 -14.64
CA ILE A 174 -4.39 3.86 -14.04
C ILE A 174 -3.22 4.81 -13.73
N ARG A 175 -3.16 5.96 -14.40
CA ARG A 175 -2.15 7.00 -14.17
C ARG A 175 -2.78 8.15 -13.42
N ASP A 176 -2.11 8.56 -12.36
CA ASP A 176 -2.53 9.66 -11.54
C ASP A 176 -1.81 10.98 -11.87
N ILE A 177 -2.54 12.08 -11.68
CA ILE A 177 -2.08 13.46 -11.72
C ILE A 177 -2.50 14.17 -10.40
N GLY A 178 -2.00 13.68 -9.26
CA GLY A 178 -2.22 14.27 -7.93
C GLY A 178 -3.65 14.13 -7.43
N THR A 179 -4.09 12.90 -7.13
CA THR A 179 -5.49 12.62 -6.78
C THR A 179 -5.71 11.74 -5.56
N ARG A 180 -6.98 11.67 -5.16
CA ARG A 180 -7.53 10.64 -4.29
C ARG A 180 -8.53 9.78 -5.06
N PHE A 181 -8.30 8.47 -5.13
CA PHE A 181 -9.17 7.55 -5.87
C PHE A 181 -9.15 6.14 -5.28
N GLU A 182 -10.20 5.38 -5.55
CA GLU A 182 -10.29 3.96 -5.24
C GLU A 182 -10.00 3.12 -6.49
N VAL A 183 -9.29 2.01 -6.29
CA VAL A 183 -9.19 0.93 -7.26
C VAL A 183 -9.66 -0.36 -6.61
N GLN A 184 -10.66 -0.99 -7.20
CA GLN A 184 -11.07 -2.35 -6.87
C GLN A 184 -10.75 -3.26 -8.04
N ALA A 185 -10.01 -4.34 -7.81
CA ALA A 185 -9.57 -5.23 -8.88
C ALA A 185 -9.75 -6.71 -8.54
N ASP A 186 -10.00 -7.49 -9.59
CA ASP A 186 -9.76 -8.92 -9.63
C ASP A 186 -8.69 -9.20 -10.71
N ARG A 187 -8.44 -10.48 -11.02
CA ARG A 187 -7.40 -10.88 -11.97
C ARG A 187 -7.62 -10.37 -13.40
N THR A 188 -8.85 -10.04 -13.78
CA THR A 188 -9.22 -9.72 -15.18
C THR A 188 -9.89 -8.37 -15.33
N ARG A 189 -10.34 -7.75 -14.24
CA ARG A 189 -11.09 -6.49 -14.25
C ARG A 189 -10.62 -5.57 -13.13
N ALA A 190 -10.72 -4.28 -13.37
CA ALA A 190 -10.65 -3.29 -12.31
C ALA A 190 -11.72 -2.21 -12.48
N LYS A 191 -12.21 -1.70 -11.35
CA LYS A 191 -13.10 -0.56 -11.25
C LYS A 191 -12.34 0.57 -10.56
N VAL A 192 -12.44 1.77 -11.12
CA VAL A 192 -11.81 2.98 -10.60
C VAL A 192 -12.89 3.99 -10.26
N VAL A 193 -12.81 4.59 -9.07
CA VAL A 193 -13.70 5.68 -8.62
C VAL A 193 -12.84 6.85 -8.16
N VAL A 194 -13.01 8.02 -8.78
CA VAL A 194 -12.20 9.20 -8.44
C VAL A 194 -12.93 10.06 -7.42
N ALA A 195 -12.29 10.30 -6.28
CA ALA A 195 -12.82 11.17 -5.23
C ALA A 195 -12.40 12.62 -5.45
N GLU A 196 -11.13 12.86 -5.80
CA GLU A 196 -10.57 14.20 -5.99
C GLU A 196 -9.66 14.24 -7.22
N GLY A 197 -9.63 15.35 -7.95
CA GLY A 197 -8.76 15.57 -9.10
C GLY A 197 -9.09 14.71 -10.35
N ILE A 198 -8.07 14.28 -11.10
CA ILE A 198 -8.19 13.63 -12.42
C ILE A 198 -7.28 12.42 -12.55
N VAL A 199 -7.84 11.31 -13.03
CA VAL A 199 -7.14 10.05 -13.29
C VAL A 199 -7.25 9.67 -14.77
N GLU A 200 -6.17 9.15 -15.36
CA GLU A 200 -6.15 8.61 -16.71
C GLU A 200 -6.15 7.08 -16.66
N ILE A 201 -7.08 6.42 -17.35
CA ILE A 201 -7.16 4.95 -17.42
C ILE A 201 -7.03 4.45 -18.85
N GLY A 202 -6.25 3.39 -19.06
CA GLY A 202 -6.03 2.85 -20.41
C GLY A 202 -5.46 1.44 -20.40
N ILE A 203 -5.42 0.81 -21.58
CA ILE A 203 -4.82 -0.53 -21.78
C ILE A 203 -3.68 -0.39 -22.78
N PRO A 204 -2.41 -0.31 -22.31
CA PRO A 204 -1.27 -0.04 -23.18
C PRO A 204 -1.06 -1.08 -24.29
N ALA A 205 -1.45 -2.33 -24.05
CA ALA A 205 -1.22 -3.45 -24.97
C ALA A 205 -2.05 -3.40 -26.25
N ARG A 206 -3.10 -2.56 -26.33
CA ARG A 206 -3.99 -2.49 -27.50
C ARG A 206 -3.54 -1.53 -28.62
N GLY A 207 -2.42 -0.83 -28.45
CA GLY A 207 -1.75 -0.10 -29.53
C GLY A 207 -2.38 1.24 -29.92
N ASP A 208 -3.63 1.50 -29.58
CA ASP A 208 -4.32 2.79 -29.74
C ASP A 208 -4.03 3.77 -28.60
N GLY A 209 -3.53 3.30 -27.44
CA GLY A 209 -3.00 4.14 -26.37
C GLY A 209 -4.00 5.16 -25.80
N LEU A 210 -5.30 4.99 -26.08
CA LEU A 210 -6.34 5.93 -25.68
C LEU A 210 -6.58 5.81 -24.18
N PHE A 211 -5.96 6.71 -23.44
CA PHE A 211 -6.29 6.95 -22.05
C PHE A 211 -7.60 7.72 -21.97
N ARG A 212 -8.55 7.21 -21.18
CA ARG A 212 -9.77 7.92 -20.80
C ARG A 212 -9.51 8.67 -19.51
N ARG A 213 -9.86 9.96 -19.49
CA ARG A 213 -9.82 10.77 -18.26
C ARG A 213 -11.08 10.59 -17.46
N LEU A 214 -10.91 10.37 -16.16
CA LEU A 214 -11.95 10.38 -15.13
C LEU A 214 -11.72 11.58 -14.22
N LYS A 215 -12.79 12.30 -13.88
CA LYS A 215 -12.80 13.40 -12.93
C LYS A 215 -13.41 12.95 -11.60
N ALA A 216 -13.25 13.75 -10.56
CA ALA A 216 -13.95 13.57 -9.30
C ALA A 216 -15.45 13.32 -9.50
N GLY A 217 -15.99 12.31 -8.80
CA GLY A 217 -17.39 11.87 -8.94
C GLY A 217 -17.65 10.95 -10.14
N GLU A 218 -16.61 10.56 -10.87
CA GLU A 218 -16.73 9.63 -11.99
C GLU A 218 -16.10 8.27 -11.67
N ALA A 219 -16.63 7.25 -12.34
CA ALA A 219 -16.09 5.90 -12.32
C ALA A 219 -16.04 5.30 -13.73
N ALA A 220 -15.12 4.36 -13.89
CA ALA A 220 -15.12 3.46 -15.03
C ALA A 220 -14.47 2.13 -14.65
N GLU A 221 -14.83 1.11 -15.40
CA GLU A 221 -14.27 -0.22 -15.36
C GLU A 221 -13.34 -0.44 -16.54
N LEU A 222 -12.28 -1.21 -16.31
CA LEU A 222 -11.34 -1.71 -17.29
C LEU A 222 -11.30 -3.23 -17.22
N ASP A 223 -11.20 -3.87 -18.37
CA ASP A 223 -11.05 -5.31 -18.51
C ASP A 223 -10.25 -5.64 -19.78
N GLY A 224 -10.03 -6.92 -20.08
CA GLY A 224 -9.34 -7.32 -21.32
C GLY A 224 -10.00 -6.84 -22.63
N ALA A 225 -11.27 -6.41 -22.59
CA ALA A 225 -12.01 -5.90 -23.73
C ALA A 225 -11.91 -4.38 -23.91
N GLY A 226 -11.42 -3.63 -22.92
CA GLY A 226 -11.24 -2.18 -23.04
C GLY A 226 -11.53 -1.40 -21.77
N VAL A 227 -11.64 -0.09 -21.94
CA VAL A 227 -12.16 0.82 -20.91
C VAL A 227 -13.63 1.09 -21.20
N SER A 228 -14.49 0.84 -20.21
CA SER A 228 -15.93 1.12 -20.28
C SER A 228 -16.22 2.62 -20.41
N ARG A 229 -17.49 2.96 -20.68
CA ARG A 229 -17.94 4.36 -20.65
C ARG A 229 -17.91 4.89 -19.23
N THR A 230 -17.46 6.13 -19.07
CA THR A 230 -17.53 6.88 -17.80
C THR A 230 -18.96 6.93 -17.29
N ARG A 231 -19.14 6.71 -15.99
CA ARG A 231 -20.42 6.82 -15.29
C ARG A 231 -20.27 7.69 -14.04
N PRO A 232 -21.35 8.36 -13.59
CA PRO A 232 -21.37 8.96 -12.27
C PRO A 232 -21.16 7.90 -11.19
N ALA A 233 -20.47 8.28 -10.12
CA ALA A 233 -20.32 7.50 -8.91
C ALA A 233 -20.40 8.42 -7.69
N ASP A 234 -20.71 7.85 -6.54
CA ASP A 234 -20.60 8.53 -5.25
C ASP A 234 -19.28 8.10 -4.57
N PRO A 235 -18.24 8.95 -4.61
CA PRO A 235 -16.98 8.61 -3.96
C PRO A 235 -17.11 8.53 -2.44
N ALA A 236 -18.04 9.24 -1.82
CA ALA A 236 -18.22 9.19 -0.37
C ALA A 236 -18.72 7.81 0.06
N ALA A 237 -19.69 7.24 -0.66
CA ALA A 237 -20.14 5.87 -0.46
C ALA A 237 -19.04 4.84 -0.79
N SER A 238 -18.31 5.04 -1.90
CA SER A 238 -17.27 4.09 -2.34
C SER A 238 -16.11 4.01 -1.36
N LEU A 239 -15.65 5.15 -0.82
CA LEU A 239 -14.51 5.23 0.10
C LEU A 239 -14.90 5.04 1.58
N ALA A 240 -16.20 4.91 1.91
CA ALA A 240 -16.70 4.84 3.29
C ALA A 240 -16.04 3.72 4.14
N TRP A 241 -15.61 2.63 3.49
CA TRP A 241 -14.98 1.49 4.17
C TRP A 241 -13.66 1.85 4.84
N THR A 242 -12.97 2.89 4.36
CA THR A 242 -11.76 3.43 4.99
C THR A 242 -12.04 3.95 6.41
N LYS A 243 -13.28 4.37 6.66
CA LYS A 243 -13.79 4.86 7.95
C LYS A 243 -14.63 3.84 8.71
N GLY A 244 -14.55 2.55 8.34
CA GLY A 244 -15.30 1.51 9.02
C GLY A 244 -16.78 1.44 8.65
N GLN A 245 -17.17 1.93 7.47
CA GLN A 245 -18.57 2.00 7.05
C GLN A 245 -18.79 1.38 5.66
N LEU A 246 -19.93 0.74 5.44
CA LEU A 246 -20.42 0.38 4.11
C LEU A 246 -21.77 1.05 3.89
N VAL A 247 -21.92 1.73 2.76
CA VAL A 247 -23.14 2.46 2.40
C VAL A 247 -23.83 1.73 1.26
N PHE A 248 -25.11 1.44 1.43
CA PHE A 248 -25.94 0.83 0.40
C PHE A 248 -27.20 1.65 0.15
N ASP A 249 -27.58 1.73 -1.11
CA ASP A 249 -28.85 2.30 -1.54
C ASP A 249 -29.61 1.27 -2.38
N ALA A 250 -30.71 0.76 -1.81
CA ALA A 250 -31.58 -0.25 -2.39
C ALA A 250 -30.82 -1.45 -2.98
N ALA A 251 -29.77 -1.92 -2.29
CA ALA A 251 -28.95 -3.04 -2.74
C ALA A 251 -29.60 -4.38 -2.37
N PRO A 252 -29.47 -5.44 -3.20
CA PRO A 252 -29.90 -6.77 -2.82
C PRO A 252 -29.14 -7.26 -1.58
N LEU A 253 -29.83 -7.90 -0.64
CA LEU A 253 -29.23 -8.40 0.59
C LEU A 253 -28.08 -9.37 0.33
N ALA A 254 -28.11 -10.14 -0.76
CA ALA A 254 -26.96 -10.95 -1.16
C ALA A 254 -25.69 -10.14 -1.45
N GLU A 255 -25.83 -8.95 -2.05
CA GLU A 255 -24.71 -8.04 -2.29
C GLU A 255 -24.20 -7.45 -0.97
N VAL A 256 -25.12 -7.02 -0.09
CA VAL A 256 -24.79 -6.49 1.24
C VAL A 256 -24.02 -7.52 2.06
N ILE A 257 -24.51 -8.76 2.14
CA ILE A 257 -23.85 -9.85 2.86
C ILE A 257 -22.50 -10.21 2.24
N SER A 258 -22.40 -10.24 0.92
CA SER A 258 -21.12 -10.49 0.23
C SER A 258 -20.08 -9.42 0.58
N ALA A 259 -20.48 -8.14 0.57
CA ALA A 259 -19.64 -7.03 0.93
C ALA A 259 -19.23 -7.08 2.41
N LEU A 260 -20.16 -7.35 3.34
CA LEU A 260 -19.85 -7.50 4.76
C LEU A 260 -18.89 -8.66 5.02
N ASN A 261 -19.10 -9.81 4.38
CA ASN A 261 -18.22 -10.98 4.52
C ASN A 261 -16.78 -10.71 4.06
N ARG A 262 -16.56 -9.73 3.18
CA ARG A 262 -15.20 -9.29 2.83
C ARG A 262 -14.45 -8.72 4.04
N HIS A 263 -15.16 -8.05 4.94
CA HIS A 263 -14.59 -7.42 6.12
C HIS A 263 -14.68 -8.29 7.39
N ARG A 264 -15.23 -9.50 7.29
CA ARG A 264 -15.39 -10.40 8.43
C ARG A 264 -14.46 -11.61 8.35
N LYS A 265 -14.04 -12.07 9.54
CA LYS A 265 -13.38 -13.36 9.73
C LYS A 265 -14.40 -14.50 9.76
N ILE A 266 -15.55 -14.27 10.39
CA ILE A 266 -16.67 -15.20 10.48
C ILE A 266 -17.73 -14.79 9.44
N PRO A 267 -17.88 -15.54 8.33
CA PRO A 267 -18.85 -15.22 7.30
C PRO A 267 -20.29 -15.44 7.78
N ILE A 268 -21.18 -14.63 7.20
CA ILE A 268 -22.62 -14.76 7.27
C ILE A 268 -23.09 -15.57 6.06
N GLU A 269 -23.83 -16.65 6.30
CA GLU A 269 -24.47 -17.46 5.27
C GLU A 269 -25.96 -17.10 5.19
N ILE A 270 -26.49 -16.97 3.97
CA ILE A 270 -27.92 -16.76 3.76
C ILE A 270 -28.60 -18.13 3.78
N GLY A 271 -29.35 -18.43 4.82
CA GLY A 271 -30.00 -19.74 5.00
C GLY A 271 -31.23 -19.94 4.11
N ASP A 272 -31.94 -18.86 3.79
CA ASP A 272 -33.13 -18.88 2.94
C ASP A 272 -32.90 -18.13 1.61
N PRO A 273 -32.95 -18.80 0.45
CA PRO A 273 -32.82 -18.16 -0.86
C PRO A 273 -33.81 -17.01 -1.12
N ALA A 274 -34.99 -17.00 -0.47
CA ALA A 274 -35.96 -15.92 -0.62
C ALA A 274 -35.41 -14.55 -0.15
N LEU A 275 -34.43 -14.56 0.75
CA LEU A 275 -33.80 -13.36 1.28
C LEU A 275 -32.82 -12.70 0.29
N VAL A 276 -32.34 -13.42 -0.72
CA VAL A 276 -31.29 -12.94 -1.67
C VAL A 276 -31.67 -11.62 -2.37
N HIS A 277 -32.96 -11.44 -2.65
CA HIS A 277 -33.48 -10.29 -3.41
C HIS A 277 -34.04 -9.15 -2.55
N VAL A 278 -34.08 -9.31 -1.22
CA VAL A 278 -34.55 -8.27 -0.31
C VAL A 278 -33.68 -7.03 -0.49
N ARG A 279 -34.31 -5.86 -0.72
CA ARG A 279 -33.58 -4.61 -0.92
C ARG A 279 -33.33 -3.95 0.43
N ILE A 280 -32.09 -3.56 0.66
CA ILE A 280 -31.65 -2.93 1.88
C ILE A 280 -30.93 -1.63 1.54
N SER A 281 -31.30 -0.58 2.26
CA SER A 281 -30.60 0.70 2.28
C SER A 281 -30.09 0.97 3.68
N GLY A 282 -28.93 1.60 3.79
CA GLY A 282 -28.39 2.01 5.08
C GLY A 282 -26.87 2.02 5.14
N VAL A 283 -26.38 2.43 6.30
CA VAL A 283 -24.95 2.45 6.64
C VAL A 283 -24.67 1.35 7.64
N PHE A 284 -23.75 0.45 7.30
CA PHE A 284 -23.33 -0.66 8.15
C PHE A 284 -21.93 -0.40 8.68
N LEU A 285 -21.79 -0.42 10.01
CA LEU A 285 -20.49 -0.29 10.66
C LEU A 285 -19.75 -1.62 10.60
N ILE A 286 -18.63 -1.69 9.89
CA ILE A 286 -17.83 -2.92 9.76
C ILE A 286 -16.83 -3.13 10.90
N ASP A 287 -16.54 -2.08 11.67
CA ASP A 287 -15.65 -2.15 12.82
C ASP A 287 -16.37 -2.67 14.09
N ASP A 288 -17.72 -2.71 14.08
CA ASP A 288 -18.56 -3.35 15.10
C ASP A 288 -19.43 -4.45 14.46
N GLU A 289 -18.91 -5.68 14.50
CA GLU A 289 -19.56 -6.85 13.91
C GLU A 289 -20.97 -7.11 14.46
N ALA A 290 -21.21 -6.82 15.74
CA ALA A 290 -22.50 -7.06 16.39
C ALA A 290 -23.50 -5.95 16.02
N ALA A 291 -23.05 -4.71 15.88
CA ALA A 291 -23.88 -3.61 15.38
C ALA A 291 -24.32 -3.84 13.93
N ALA A 292 -23.43 -4.35 13.07
CA ALA A 292 -23.79 -4.69 11.69
C ALA A 292 -24.93 -5.73 11.62
N LEU A 293 -24.87 -6.78 12.44
CA LEU A 293 -25.92 -7.80 12.50
C LEU A 293 -27.24 -7.22 13.01
N ARG A 294 -27.21 -6.46 14.12
CA ARG A 294 -28.40 -5.78 14.65
C ARG A 294 -29.03 -4.83 13.62
N ALA A 295 -28.21 -4.11 12.86
CA ALA A 295 -28.69 -3.22 11.81
C ALA A 295 -29.44 -4.02 10.71
N ILE A 296 -28.94 -5.19 10.33
CA ILE A 296 -29.63 -6.08 9.36
C ILE A 296 -30.97 -6.58 9.93
N GLU A 297 -31.02 -7.00 11.20
CA GLU A 297 -32.26 -7.46 11.86
C GLU A 297 -33.31 -6.35 11.99
N GLN A 298 -32.89 -5.08 12.03
CA GLN A 298 -33.81 -3.93 12.07
C GLN A 298 -34.41 -3.58 10.71
N VAL A 299 -33.68 -3.80 9.62
CA VAL A 299 -34.10 -3.41 8.26
C VAL A 299 -34.68 -4.57 7.45
N ALA A 300 -34.44 -5.81 7.86
CA ALA A 300 -35.00 -7.01 7.24
C ALA A 300 -35.57 -7.95 8.31
N PRO A 301 -36.72 -8.63 8.06
CA PRO A 301 -37.31 -9.58 8.99
C PRO A 301 -36.48 -10.88 9.01
N VAL A 302 -35.28 -10.82 9.59
CA VAL A 302 -34.33 -11.91 9.66
C VAL A 302 -33.80 -12.09 11.09
N SER A 303 -33.25 -13.25 11.37
CA SER A 303 -32.56 -13.59 12.62
C SER A 303 -31.29 -14.35 12.31
N PHE A 304 -30.28 -14.14 13.15
CA PHE A 304 -28.99 -14.83 13.04
C PHE A 304 -28.89 -16.00 14.03
N ALA A 305 -28.46 -17.16 13.54
CA ALA A 305 -28.20 -18.34 14.35
C ALA A 305 -26.80 -18.91 14.04
N PRO A 306 -26.09 -19.52 15.02
CA PRO A 306 -24.86 -20.25 14.72
C PRO A 306 -25.12 -21.34 13.67
N ALA A 307 -24.24 -21.48 12.68
CA ALA A 307 -24.34 -22.56 11.71
C ALA A 307 -24.15 -23.92 12.41
N GLY A 308 -25.21 -24.72 12.51
CA GLY A 308 -25.11 -26.08 13.04
C GLY A 308 -24.15 -26.91 12.18
N GLY A 309 -23.05 -27.38 12.76
CA GLY A 309 -22.10 -28.30 12.10
C GLY A 309 -20.89 -27.66 11.40
N ARG A 310 -20.76 -26.32 11.38
CA ARG A 310 -19.51 -25.64 10.98
C ARG A 310 -19.10 -24.62 12.06
N PRO A 311 -17.92 -24.75 12.70
CA PRO A 311 -17.55 -23.94 13.86
C PRO A 311 -17.21 -22.45 13.56
N ALA A 312 -17.60 -21.88 12.41
CA ALA A 312 -17.17 -20.52 12.04
C ALA A 312 -18.07 -19.79 11.04
N SER A 313 -19.39 -20.03 11.03
CA SER A 313 -20.33 -19.19 10.26
C SER A 313 -21.62 -18.91 11.01
N VAL A 314 -22.28 -17.80 10.68
CA VAL A 314 -23.58 -17.40 11.21
C VAL A 314 -24.60 -17.49 10.09
N VAL A 315 -25.70 -18.21 10.29
CA VAL A 315 -26.77 -18.38 9.31
C VAL A 315 -27.87 -17.36 9.55
N MET A 316 -28.21 -16.61 8.51
CA MET A 316 -29.33 -15.69 8.47
C MET A 316 -30.59 -16.41 7.99
N ASN A 317 -31.62 -16.46 8.84
CA ASN A 317 -32.91 -17.09 8.56
C ASN A 317 -34.04 -16.05 8.63
N PRO A 318 -35.14 -16.21 7.91
CA PRO A 318 -36.31 -15.34 8.06
C PRO A 318 -36.85 -15.40 9.49
N LEU A 319 -37.35 -14.27 9.99
CA LEU A 319 -38.02 -14.19 11.28
C LEU A 319 -39.28 -15.06 11.24
N ARG A 320 -39.36 -16.12 12.05
CA ARG A 320 -40.58 -16.93 12.12
C ARG A 320 -41.72 -16.07 12.68
N PRO A 321 -42.91 -16.07 12.07
CA PRO A 321 -44.06 -15.39 12.66
C PRO A 321 -44.34 -16.01 14.04
N GLN A 322 -44.45 -15.18 15.07
CA GLN A 322 -44.93 -15.64 16.37
C GLN A 322 -46.38 -16.10 16.18
N ARG A 323 -46.65 -17.38 16.48
CA ARG A 323 -47.99 -17.96 16.50
C ARG A 323 -48.73 -17.55 17.76
#